data_AF-A0A4R5CGX1-F1
#
_entry.id   AF-A0A4R5CGX1-F1
#
_cell.length_a   1.000
_cell.length_b   1.000
_cell.length_c   1.000
_cell.angle_alpha   90.00
_cell.angle_beta   90.00
_cell.angle_gamma   90.00
#
_symmetry.space_group_name_H-M   'P 1'
#
loop_
_entity.id
_entity.type
_entity.pdbx_description
1 polymer ?
#
loop_
_entity_poly.entity_id
_entity_poly.type
_entity_poly.pdbx_seq_one_letter_code
_entity_poly.pdbx_strand_id
1 'polypeptide(L)'
;MEEKYFCRNCKGVRNHKELFQKKTRGGDDFNYFMWIKNYFVIECLGCENISFLEVSGDTEMVDYDEEGNREYYFEKNIFPFYLEKSNELEHLFYLPDKIKGIYTETILAFKSNSYILTAGGLRAIIEALCNHLKIKKGNLEERIDLLHNKGHLTLSESKRLHSIRFLGNDALHEIEKPKKEHLFILLDIINHLLTNLFINDKKVKGTIETVIDKYEDFLKLTQNKVNKEMLGNQFSLNQILGKSKRLIKKNNFEEFEKKLIADIQNAEIDFFSISETKDNITIYTVEKEPEMTLNW
;
A
#
# COMPACT_ATOMS: atom_id res chain seq x y z
N MET A 1 22.62 21.53 16.57
CA MET A 1 23.13 21.90 15.23
C MET A 1 22.48 23.21 14.81
N GLU A 2 23.17 24.02 14.01
CA GLU A 2 22.66 25.33 13.55
C GLU A 2 21.57 25.18 12.47
N GLU A 3 21.73 24.20 11.58
CA GLU A 3 20.76 23.88 10.53
C GLU A 3 19.78 22.76 10.98
N LYS A 4 18.59 22.75 10.36
CA LYS A 4 17.58 21.71 10.55
C LYS A 4 17.68 20.67 9.44
N TYR A 5 17.52 19.40 9.79
CA TYR A 5 17.65 18.26 8.87
C TYR A 5 16.36 17.44 8.84
N PHE A 6 16.18 16.63 7.80
CA PHE A 6 15.00 15.77 7.69
C PHE A 6 15.07 14.62 8.70
N CYS A 7 14.00 14.44 9.47
CA CYS A 7 13.81 13.28 10.33
C CYS A 7 12.91 12.24 9.64
N ARG A 8 13.44 11.04 9.41
CA ARG A 8 12.72 9.94 8.76
C ARG A 8 11.47 9.46 9.51
N ASN A 9 11.46 9.60 10.83
CA ASN A 9 10.36 9.16 11.68
C ASN A 9 9.27 10.24 11.76
N CYS A 10 9.67 11.51 11.95
CA CYS A 10 8.73 12.64 11.93
C CYS A 10 8.26 13.04 10.52
N LYS A 11 8.88 12.51 9.47
CA LYS A 11 8.61 12.81 8.05
C LYS A 11 8.68 14.32 7.75
N GLY A 12 9.76 14.97 8.17
CA GLY A 12 9.95 16.39 7.88
C GLY A 12 11.20 16.99 8.51
N VAL A 13 11.47 18.25 8.16
CA VAL A 13 12.62 19.02 8.68
C VAL A 13 12.44 19.31 10.17
N ARG A 14 13.43 18.95 10.99
CA ARG A 14 13.39 19.04 12.46
C ARG A 14 14.73 19.53 13.03
N ASN A 15 14.68 20.02 14.27
CA ASN A 15 15.89 20.30 15.04
C ASN A 15 16.56 18.99 15.46
N HIS A 16 17.89 18.96 15.39
CA HIS A 16 18.69 17.80 15.76
C HIS A 16 19.83 18.20 16.70
N LYS A 17 20.13 17.33 17.67
CA LYS A 17 21.36 17.40 18.47
C LYS A 17 22.46 16.57 17.80
N GLU A 18 23.68 17.07 17.87
CA GLU A 18 24.87 16.33 17.45
C GLU A 18 25.26 15.37 18.57
N LEU A 19 25.43 14.09 18.24
CA LEU A 19 25.94 13.06 19.15
C LEU A 19 27.44 12.80 18.91
N PHE A 20 27.89 12.93 17.67
CA PHE A 20 29.27 12.69 17.26
C PHE A 20 29.59 13.48 15.99
N GLN A 21 30.86 13.89 15.84
CA GLN A 21 31.39 14.50 14.62
C GLN A 21 32.78 13.97 14.27
N LYS A 22 33.03 13.75 12.98
CA LYS A 22 34.36 13.53 12.42
C LYS A 22 34.55 14.38 11.16
N LYS A 23 35.61 15.20 11.16
CA LYS A 23 36.02 15.97 9.97
C LYS A 23 37.19 15.29 9.29
N THR A 24 37.15 15.26 7.97
CA THR A 24 38.22 14.79 7.09
C THR A 24 38.39 15.79 5.96
N ARG A 25 39.63 15.95 5.50
CA ARG A 25 39.97 16.81 4.39
C ARG A 25 41.12 16.19 3.63
N GLY A 26 41.23 16.53 2.37
CA GLY A 26 42.33 16.13 1.51
C GLY A 26 42.38 17.01 0.28
N GLY A 27 43.35 16.74 -0.58
CA GLY A 27 43.56 17.47 -1.81
C GLY A 27 44.69 16.85 -2.60
N ASP A 28 44.96 17.42 -3.77
CA ASP A 28 46.15 17.10 -4.53
C ASP A 28 47.40 17.80 -3.98
N ASP A 29 48.58 17.29 -4.32
CA ASP A 29 49.86 17.84 -3.84
C ASP A 29 50.10 19.29 -4.31
N PHE A 30 49.44 19.67 -5.40
CA PHE A 30 49.55 20.99 -6.02
C PHE A 30 48.48 21.99 -5.55
N ASN A 31 47.57 21.59 -4.66
CA ASN A 31 46.45 22.39 -4.13
C ASN A 31 45.51 22.98 -5.21
N TYR A 32 45.42 22.36 -6.40
CA TYR A 32 44.38 22.72 -7.38
C TYR A 32 43.02 22.17 -7.00
N PHE A 33 43.00 21.08 -6.23
CA PHE A 33 41.78 20.43 -5.76
C PHE A 33 41.86 20.17 -4.27
N MET A 34 40.85 20.62 -3.54
CA MET A 34 40.68 20.31 -2.13
C MET A 34 39.27 19.85 -1.87
N TRP A 35 39.11 18.89 -0.97
CA TRP A 35 37.82 18.41 -0.52
C TRP A 35 37.76 18.39 1.00
N ILE A 36 36.55 18.55 1.53
CA ILE A 36 36.23 18.42 2.94
C ILE A 36 34.99 17.52 3.09
N LYS A 37 35.03 16.64 4.08
CA LYS A 37 33.89 15.82 4.49
C LYS A 37 33.73 15.87 5.99
N ASN A 38 32.53 16.24 6.43
CA ASN A 38 32.12 16.27 7.81
C ASN A 38 31.04 15.20 8.03
N TYR A 39 31.33 14.25 8.90
CA TYR A 39 30.44 13.16 9.26
C TYR A 39 29.84 13.43 10.64
N PHE A 40 28.55 13.18 10.79
CA PHE A 40 27.82 13.42 12.02
C PHE A 40 26.91 12.23 12.35
N VAL A 41 26.79 11.92 13.65
CA VAL A 41 25.65 11.16 14.17
C VAL A 41 24.72 12.18 14.81
N ILE A 42 23.48 12.24 14.33
CA ILE A 42 22.50 13.26 14.73
C ILE A 42 21.26 12.60 15.31
N GLU A 43 20.66 13.22 16.33
CA GLU A 43 19.44 12.73 16.96
C GLU A 43 18.34 13.80 16.89
N CYS A 44 17.15 13.40 16.42
CA CYS A 44 16.00 14.29 16.27
C CYS A 44 15.44 14.68 17.65
N LEU A 45 15.37 15.99 17.93
CA LEU A 45 14.87 16.51 19.22
C LEU A 45 13.35 16.32 19.44
N GLY A 46 12.62 15.86 18.43
CA GLY A 46 11.17 15.60 18.54
C GLY A 46 10.76 14.13 18.74
N CYS A 47 11.59 13.17 18.35
CA CYS A 47 11.24 11.74 18.42
C CYS A 47 12.44 10.83 18.72
N GLU A 48 13.59 11.42 19.04
CA GLU A 48 14.83 10.72 19.42
C GLU A 48 15.40 9.79 18.35
N ASN A 49 14.88 9.83 17.11
CA ASN A 49 15.41 9.03 16.01
C ASN A 49 16.85 9.47 15.67
N ILE A 50 17.76 8.50 15.64
CA ILE A 50 19.16 8.68 15.24
C ILE A 50 19.31 8.50 13.72
N SER A 51 20.11 9.36 13.11
CA SER A 51 20.51 9.32 11.70
C SER A 51 22.00 9.65 11.54
N PHE A 52 22.59 9.25 10.41
CA PHE A 52 23.93 9.64 10.02
C PHE A 52 23.87 10.75 8.96
N LEU A 53 24.66 11.81 9.11
CA LEU A 53 24.72 12.93 8.18
C LEU A 53 26.15 13.08 7.64
N GLU A 54 26.28 13.11 6.32
CA GLU A 54 27.51 13.49 5.62
C GLU A 54 27.32 14.85 4.98
N VAL A 55 28.22 15.78 5.27
CA VAL A 55 28.31 17.08 4.61
C VAL A 55 29.64 17.14 3.85
N SER A 56 29.58 17.21 2.54
CA SER A 56 30.75 17.20 1.67
C SER A 56 30.82 18.45 0.80
N GLY A 57 32.04 18.91 0.54
CA GLY A 57 32.32 20.01 -0.36
C GLY A 57 33.68 19.85 -1.00
N ASP A 58 33.86 20.46 -2.15
CA ASP A 58 35.15 20.57 -2.83
C ASP A 58 35.33 21.96 -3.46
N THR A 59 36.49 22.16 -4.10
CA THR A 59 36.86 23.42 -4.74
C THR A 59 35.99 23.79 -5.95
N GLU A 60 35.24 22.84 -6.51
CA GLU A 60 34.37 23.04 -7.69
C GLU A 60 32.91 23.32 -7.30
N MET A 61 32.50 23.04 -6.06
CA MET A 61 31.17 23.32 -5.54
C MET A 61 30.97 24.81 -5.23
N VAL A 62 30.94 25.62 -6.29
CA VAL A 62 30.78 27.09 -6.24
C VAL A 62 29.70 27.56 -7.21
N ASP A 63 28.77 28.34 -6.69
CA ASP A 63 27.81 29.15 -7.45
C ASP A 63 28.26 30.61 -7.47
N TYR A 64 27.58 31.44 -8.27
CA TYR A 64 27.84 32.88 -8.36
C TYR A 64 26.56 33.63 -8.02
N ASP A 65 26.66 34.59 -7.10
CA ASP A 65 25.54 35.48 -6.78
C ASP A 65 25.25 36.48 -7.94
N GLU A 66 24.21 37.29 -7.80
CA GLU A 66 23.82 38.29 -8.81
C GLU A 66 24.91 39.34 -9.10
N GLU A 67 25.87 39.51 -8.20
CA GLU A 67 27.00 40.44 -8.30
C GLU A 67 28.27 39.75 -8.86
N GLY A 68 28.23 38.43 -9.08
CA GLY A 68 29.34 37.63 -9.57
C GLY A 68 30.33 37.18 -8.49
N ASN A 69 30.00 37.32 -7.21
CA ASN A 69 30.80 36.78 -6.12
C ASN A 69 30.60 35.27 -5.99
N ARG A 70 31.65 34.58 -5.58
CA ARG A 70 31.64 33.12 -5.37
C ARG A 70 30.88 32.75 -4.10
N GLU A 71 29.88 31.89 -4.22
CA GLU A 71 29.14 31.29 -3.12
C GLU A 71 29.37 29.78 -3.10
N TYR A 72 30.09 29.27 -2.10
CA TYR A 72 30.34 27.83 -1.98
C TYR A 72 29.14 27.12 -1.37
N TYR A 73 28.74 26.00 -1.97
CA TYR A 73 27.70 25.13 -1.41
C TYR A 73 28.28 23.78 -0.98
N PHE A 74 27.52 23.06 -0.16
CA PHE A 74 27.90 21.75 0.33
C PHE A 74 26.76 20.75 0.08
N GLU A 75 27.11 19.57 -0.40
CA GLU A 75 26.18 18.45 -0.47
C GLU A 75 25.93 17.88 0.93
N LYS A 76 24.65 17.57 1.21
CA LYS A 76 24.20 17.07 2.50
C LYS A 76 23.42 15.78 2.30
N ASN A 77 23.97 14.68 2.77
CA ASN A 77 23.38 13.35 2.63
C ASN A 77 23.01 12.79 4.01
N ILE A 78 21.75 12.45 4.22
CA ILE A 78 21.28 11.80 5.47
C ILE A 78 21.00 10.33 5.19
N PHE A 79 21.57 9.48 6.04
CA PHE A 79 21.45 8.04 5.97
C PHE A 79 20.66 7.48 7.17
N PRO A 80 19.84 6.43 6.94
CA PRO A 80 19.51 5.87 5.63
C PRO A 80 18.70 6.84 4.77
N PHE A 81 18.82 6.70 3.45
CA PHE A 81 18.12 7.54 2.50
C PHE A 81 16.60 7.53 2.74
N TYR A 82 15.95 8.63 2.40
CA TYR A 82 14.55 8.88 2.70
C TYR A 82 13.83 9.50 1.50
N LEU A 83 12.51 9.40 1.50
CA LEU A 83 11.67 10.16 0.58
C LEU A 83 11.42 11.54 1.21
N GLU A 84 11.84 12.59 0.50
CA GLU A 84 11.62 13.97 0.93
C GLU A 84 10.15 14.38 0.92
N LYS A 85 9.38 13.79 -0.02
CA LYS A 85 7.95 14.02 -0.23
C LYS A 85 7.26 12.66 -0.43
N SER A 86 5.93 12.65 -0.32
CA SER A 86 5.11 11.44 -0.38
C SER A 86 5.41 10.43 0.73
N ASN A 87 4.59 9.38 0.81
CA ASN A 87 4.75 8.32 1.80
C ASN A 87 4.96 6.98 1.12
N GLU A 88 5.61 6.08 1.83
CA GLU A 88 5.61 4.67 1.46
C GLU A 88 4.22 4.09 1.71
N LEU A 89 3.88 3.07 0.93
CA LEU A 89 2.63 2.35 1.10
C LEU A 89 2.65 1.64 2.46
N GLU A 90 1.65 1.93 3.28
CA GLU A 90 1.44 1.22 4.54
C GLU A 90 0.87 -0.19 4.29
N HIS A 91 0.95 -1.09 5.27
CA HIS A 91 0.36 -2.43 5.20
C HIS A 91 0.79 -3.27 3.99
N LEU A 92 2.08 -3.20 3.62
CA LEU A 92 2.68 -4.00 2.55
C LEU A 92 2.44 -5.52 2.65
N PHE A 93 2.07 -6.03 3.83
CA PHE A 93 1.75 -7.44 4.04
C PHE A 93 0.45 -7.90 3.35
N TYR A 94 -0.43 -6.98 2.94
CA TYR A 94 -1.61 -7.30 2.13
C TYR A 94 -1.32 -7.39 0.63
N LEU A 95 -0.15 -6.94 0.18
CA LEU A 95 0.22 -7.01 -1.22
C LEU A 95 0.68 -8.43 -1.61
N PRO A 96 0.37 -8.89 -2.83
CA PRO A 96 0.98 -10.10 -3.38
C PRO A 96 2.52 -10.00 -3.43
N ASP A 97 3.22 -11.09 -3.10
CA ASP A 97 4.68 -11.09 -2.90
C ASP A 97 5.48 -10.46 -4.06
N LYS A 98 5.10 -10.78 -5.30
CA LYS A 98 5.78 -10.21 -6.49
C LYS A 98 5.61 -8.70 -6.60
N ILE A 99 4.41 -8.19 -6.30
CA ILE A 99 4.13 -6.75 -6.33
C ILE A 99 4.86 -6.06 -5.18
N LYS A 100 4.82 -6.66 -3.98
CA LYS A 100 5.53 -6.17 -2.80
C LYS A 100 7.04 -6.07 -3.03
N GLY A 101 7.64 -7.08 -3.67
CA GLY A 101 9.08 -7.09 -4.01
C GLY A 101 9.45 -5.92 -4.91
N ILE A 102 8.80 -5.82 -6.08
CA ILE A 102 9.07 -4.75 -7.05
C ILE A 102 8.78 -3.36 -6.45
N TYR A 103 7.71 -3.23 -5.66
CA TYR A 103 7.40 -1.98 -4.95
C TYR A 103 8.55 -1.58 -4.02
N THR A 104 9.05 -2.52 -3.21
CA THR A 104 10.13 -2.26 -2.24
C THR A 104 11.42 -1.83 -2.95
N GLU A 105 11.80 -2.54 -4.03
CA GLU A 105 12.96 -2.17 -4.85
C GLU A 105 12.80 -0.80 -5.50
N THR A 106 11.60 -0.48 -6.00
CA THR A 106 11.29 0.82 -6.60
C THR A 106 11.42 1.96 -5.58
N ILE A 107 10.94 1.75 -4.34
CA ILE A 107 11.08 2.73 -3.26
C ILE A 107 12.56 2.93 -2.87
N LEU A 108 13.34 1.85 -2.80
CA LEU A 108 14.77 1.96 -2.52
C LEU A 108 15.51 2.75 -3.61
N ALA A 109 15.21 2.45 -4.88
CA ALA A 109 15.73 3.21 -6.01
C ALA A 109 15.37 4.71 -5.89
N PHE A 110 14.13 5.02 -5.53
CA PHE A 110 13.68 6.41 -5.40
C PHE A 110 14.37 7.13 -4.23
N LYS A 111 14.47 6.50 -3.06
CA LYS A 111 15.20 7.03 -1.91
C LYS A 111 16.66 7.35 -2.26
N SER A 112 17.29 6.51 -3.09
CA SER A 112 18.67 6.71 -3.58
C SER A 112 18.81 7.71 -4.74
N ASN A 113 17.74 8.44 -5.11
CA ASN A 113 17.70 9.34 -6.27
C ASN A 113 18.00 8.68 -7.62
N SER A 114 17.80 7.36 -7.74
CA SER A 114 17.95 6.60 -8.99
C SER A 114 16.70 6.74 -9.86
N TYR A 115 16.50 7.91 -10.47
CA TYR A 115 15.23 8.30 -11.11
C TYR A 115 14.84 7.49 -12.34
N ILE A 116 15.81 7.09 -13.18
CA ILE A 116 15.54 6.23 -14.35
C ILE A 116 15.03 4.85 -13.88
N LEU A 117 15.70 4.26 -12.88
CA LEU A 117 15.29 2.98 -12.29
C LEU A 117 13.95 3.10 -11.56
N THR A 118 13.68 4.25 -10.92
CA THR A 118 12.40 4.53 -10.28
C THR A 118 11.27 4.52 -11.31
N ALA A 119 11.43 5.22 -12.43
CA ALA A 119 10.46 5.21 -13.53
C ALA A 119 10.21 3.80 -14.08
N GLY A 120 11.28 3.04 -14.31
CA GLY A 120 11.18 1.63 -14.71
C GLY A 120 10.46 0.76 -13.68
N GLY A 121 10.76 0.96 -12.39
CA GLY A 121 10.13 0.27 -11.27
C GLY A 121 8.64 0.57 -11.18
N LEU A 122 8.22 1.84 -11.29
CA LEU A 122 6.81 2.24 -11.30
C LEU A 122 6.05 1.57 -12.45
N ARG A 123 6.65 1.49 -13.63
CA ARG A 123 6.08 0.73 -14.76
C ARG A 123 6.00 -0.78 -14.46
N ALA A 124 7.06 -1.34 -13.88
CA ALA A 124 7.12 -2.76 -13.51
C ALA A 124 6.06 -3.14 -12.46
N ILE A 125 5.68 -2.21 -11.57
CA ILE A 125 4.56 -2.42 -10.63
C ILE A 125 3.24 -2.59 -11.40
N ILE A 126 2.97 -1.79 -12.42
CA ILE A 126 1.77 -1.91 -13.26
C ILE A 126 1.78 -3.25 -14.01
N GLU A 127 2.93 -3.61 -14.58
CA GLU A 127 3.13 -4.90 -15.25
C GLU A 127 2.84 -6.08 -14.31
N ALA A 128 3.36 -6.02 -13.08
CA ALA A 128 3.16 -7.02 -12.04
C ALA A 128 1.70 -7.09 -11.59
N LEU A 129 1.02 -5.94 -11.47
CA LEU A 129 -0.41 -5.85 -11.18
C LEU A 129 -1.25 -6.53 -12.26
N CYS A 130 -1.04 -6.16 -13.52
CA CYS A 130 -1.75 -6.78 -14.65
C CYS A 130 -1.50 -8.30 -14.68
N ASN A 131 -0.27 -8.75 -14.40
CA ASN A 131 0.06 -10.17 -14.33
C ASN A 131 -0.66 -10.90 -13.18
N HIS A 132 -0.75 -10.27 -12.01
CA HIS A 132 -1.46 -10.81 -10.85
C HIS A 132 -2.96 -10.98 -11.15
N LEU A 133 -3.56 -10.01 -11.84
CA LEU A 133 -4.96 -10.03 -12.28
C LEU A 133 -5.20 -10.89 -13.54
N LYS A 134 -4.19 -11.66 -13.97
CA LYS A 134 -4.24 -12.55 -15.15
C LYS A 134 -4.60 -11.82 -16.45
N ILE A 135 -4.23 -10.54 -16.57
CA ILE A 135 -4.36 -9.72 -17.78
C ILE A 135 -3.01 -9.74 -18.51
N LYS A 136 -2.84 -10.72 -19.40
CA LYS A 136 -1.55 -11.01 -20.08
C LYS A 136 -1.55 -10.75 -21.58
N LYS A 137 -2.72 -10.53 -22.19
CA LYS A 137 -2.82 -10.33 -23.64
C LYS A 137 -2.53 -8.87 -23.96
N GLY A 138 -1.72 -8.65 -24.99
CA GLY A 138 -1.43 -7.31 -25.51
C GLY A 138 -0.21 -6.64 -24.87
N ASN A 139 0.08 -5.44 -25.35
CA ASN A 139 1.08 -4.54 -24.76
C ASN A 139 0.54 -3.88 -23.47
N LEU A 140 1.37 -3.10 -22.77
CA LEU A 140 0.96 -2.46 -21.51
C LEU A 140 -0.21 -1.47 -21.70
N GLU A 141 -0.37 -0.85 -22.88
CA GLU A 141 -1.50 0.03 -23.20
C GLU A 141 -2.83 -0.74 -23.09
N GLU A 142 -2.92 -1.82 -23.87
CA GLU A 142 -4.11 -2.67 -23.93
C GLU A 142 -4.44 -3.26 -22.56
N ARG A 143 -3.41 -3.59 -21.78
CA ARG A 143 -3.57 -4.15 -20.43
C ARG A 143 -4.13 -3.13 -19.44
N ILE A 144 -3.72 -1.86 -19.53
CA ILE A 144 -4.26 -0.77 -18.70
C ILE A 144 -5.73 -0.53 -19.07
N ASP A 145 -6.07 -0.52 -20.35
CA ASP A 145 -7.46 -0.32 -20.79
C ASP A 145 -8.36 -1.49 -20.35
N LEU A 146 -7.84 -2.72 -20.38
CA LEU A 146 -8.54 -3.89 -19.85
C LEU A 146 -8.77 -3.84 -18.33
N LEU A 147 -7.88 -3.21 -17.56
CA LEU A 147 -8.12 -2.99 -16.12
C LEU A 147 -9.33 -2.10 -15.89
N HIS A 148 -9.47 -1.04 -16.68
CA HIS A 148 -10.65 -0.18 -16.63
C HIS A 148 -11.91 -0.92 -17.06
N ASN A 149 -11.87 -1.61 -18.20
CA ASN A 149 -13.04 -2.31 -18.75
C ASN A 149 -13.55 -3.43 -17.82
N LYS A 150 -12.67 -4.03 -17.01
CA LYS A 150 -13.04 -5.02 -15.98
C LYS A 150 -13.49 -4.42 -14.66
N GLY A 151 -13.53 -3.08 -14.55
CA GLY A 151 -13.96 -2.38 -13.35
C GLY A 151 -12.93 -2.36 -12.22
N HIS A 152 -11.67 -2.74 -12.48
CA HIS A 152 -10.60 -2.63 -11.48
C HIS A 152 -10.12 -1.18 -11.31
N LEU A 153 -10.32 -0.34 -12.33
CA LEU A 153 -9.93 1.06 -12.34
C LEU A 153 -11.07 1.93 -12.87
N THR A 154 -11.15 3.15 -12.34
CA THR A 154 -11.88 4.24 -12.98
C THR A 154 -11.17 4.72 -14.25
N LEU A 155 -11.91 5.42 -15.12
CA LEU A 155 -11.33 6.02 -16.33
C LEU A 155 -10.19 7.00 -16.00
N SER A 156 -10.32 7.74 -14.90
CA SER A 156 -9.31 8.70 -14.47
C SER A 156 -8.03 8.02 -14.00
N GLU A 157 -8.13 6.90 -13.29
CA GLU A 157 -6.97 6.09 -12.88
C GLU A 157 -6.27 5.44 -14.08
N SER A 158 -7.03 4.93 -15.06
CA SER A 158 -6.46 4.40 -16.30
C SER A 158 -5.63 5.45 -17.06
N LYS A 159 -6.18 6.67 -17.23
CA LYS A 159 -5.43 7.79 -17.85
C LYS A 159 -4.14 8.12 -17.10
N ARG A 160 -4.18 8.10 -15.76
CA ARG A 160 -3.00 8.32 -14.90
C ARG A 160 -1.96 7.22 -15.07
N LEU A 161 -2.36 5.96 -15.23
CA LEU A 161 -1.44 4.86 -15.49
C LEU A 161 -0.75 4.98 -16.86
N HIS A 162 -1.44 5.51 -17.88
CA HIS A 162 -0.79 5.81 -19.16
C HIS A 162 0.34 6.83 -19.01
N SER A 163 0.21 7.83 -18.12
CA SER A 163 1.33 8.74 -17.81
C SER A 163 2.56 8.01 -17.27
N ILE A 164 2.37 7.00 -16.42
CA ILE A 164 3.47 6.17 -15.91
C ILE A 164 4.07 5.31 -17.02
N ARG A 165 3.22 4.75 -17.89
CA ARG A 165 3.65 3.96 -19.06
C ARG A 165 4.58 4.78 -19.96
N PHE A 166 4.18 6.00 -20.31
CA PHE A 166 4.97 6.90 -21.15
C PHE A 166 6.28 7.28 -20.47
N LEU A 167 6.23 7.79 -19.24
CA LEU A 167 7.44 8.20 -18.52
C LEU A 167 8.41 7.04 -18.29
N GLY A 168 7.91 5.82 -18.03
CA GLY A 168 8.74 4.63 -17.92
C GLY A 168 9.36 4.18 -19.25
N ASN A 169 8.65 4.38 -20.37
CA ASN A 169 9.22 4.13 -21.69
C ASN A 169 10.36 5.12 -21.98
N ASP A 170 10.11 6.41 -21.84
CA ASP A 170 11.08 7.46 -22.14
C ASP A 170 12.33 7.31 -21.26
N ALA A 171 12.14 6.98 -19.97
CA ALA A 171 13.25 6.77 -19.05
C ALA A 171 14.12 5.55 -19.40
N LEU A 172 13.52 4.42 -19.79
CA LEU A 172 14.27 3.17 -20.01
C LEU A 172 14.76 2.99 -21.46
N HIS A 173 14.01 3.48 -22.44
CA HIS A 173 14.36 3.35 -23.85
C HIS A 173 15.16 4.54 -24.35
N GLU A 174 14.75 5.76 -23.99
CA GLU A 174 15.41 6.99 -24.44
C GLU A 174 16.46 7.50 -23.43
N ILE A 175 16.57 6.85 -22.26
CA ILE A 175 17.51 7.23 -21.18
C ILE A 175 17.27 8.67 -20.71
N GLU A 176 16.03 9.16 -20.85
CA GLU A 176 15.66 10.49 -20.41
C GLU A 176 15.45 10.50 -18.89
N LYS A 177 16.27 11.27 -18.16
CA LYS A 177 16.16 11.38 -16.70
C LYS A 177 14.85 12.08 -16.31
N PRO A 178 13.92 11.40 -15.63
CA PRO A 178 12.67 12.02 -15.21
C PRO A 178 12.89 13.11 -14.16
N LYS A 179 12.02 14.12 -14.17
CA LYS A 179 11.94 15.10 -13.09
C LYS A 179 11.49 14.43 -11.79
N LYS A 180 12.14 14.76 -10.69
CA LYS A 180 11.86 14.21 -9.36
C LYS A 180 10.41 14.45 -8.94
N GLU A 181 9.87 15.63 -9.26
CA GLU A 181 8.50 16.03 -8.94
C GLU A 181 7.48 15.14 -9.63
N HIS A 182 7.75 14.73 -10.88
CA HIS A 182 6.88 13.83 -11.62
C HIS A 182 6.87 12.44 -10.96
N LEU A 183 8.04 11.94 -10.53
CA LEU A 183 8.12 10.63 -9.87
C LEU A 183 7.36 10.59 -8.54
N PHE A 184 7.34 11.68 -7.77
CA PHE A 184 6.50 11.76 -6.55
C PHE A 184 5.02 11.63 -6.87
N ILE A 185 4.54 12.38 -7.87
CA ILE A 185 3.13 12.31 -8.30
C ILE A 185 2.77 10.90 -8.74
N LEU A 186 3.64 10.26 -9.52
CA LEU A 186 3.40 8.90 -10.02
C LEU A 186 3.45 7.84 -8.91
N LEU A 187 4.34 8.01 -7.92
CA LEU A 187 4.36 7.14 -6.75
C LEU A 187 3.04 7.24 -5.96
N ASP A 188 2.52 8.45 -5.76
CA ASP A 188 1.24 8.65 -5.04
C ASP A 188 0.07 7.98 -5.79
N ILE A 189 0.08 8.03 -7.12
CA ILE A 189 -0.91 7.33 -7.96
C ILE A 189 -0.81 5.81 -7.75
N ILE A 190 0.40 5.24 -7.80
CA ILE A 190 0.61 3.81 -7.57
C ILE A 190 0.21 3.39 -6.16
N ASN A 191 0.57 4.19 -5.15
CA ASN A 191 0.19 3.93 -3.76
C ASN A 191 -1.34 3.90 -3.61
N HIS A 192 -2.04 4.86 -4.19
CA HIS A 192 -3.50 4.91 -4.15
C HIS A 192 -4.12 3.69 -4.82
N LEU A 193 -3.62 3.32 -6.00
CA LEU A 193 -4.07 2.16 -6.77
C LEU A 193 -3.92 0.86 -5.95
N LEU A 194 -2.71 0.61 -5.42
CA LEU A 194 -2.41 -0.59 -4.62
C LEU A 194 -3.22 -0.62 -3.32
N THR A 195 -3.43 0.54 -2.70
CA THR A 195 -4.29 0.67 -1.52
C THR A 195 -5.72 0.24 -1.83
N ASN A 196 -6.30 0.76 -2.91
CA ASN A 196 -7.66 0.44 -3.31
C ASN A 196 -7.85 -1.03 -3.65
N LEU A 197 -6.91 -1.63 -4.37
CA LEU A 197 -7.05 -3.01 -4.86
C LEU A 197 -6.76 -4.09 -3.81
N PHE A 198 -5.81 -3.86 -2.89
CA PHE A 198 -5.33 -4.91 -1.99
C PHE A 198 -5.52 -4.62 -0.51
N ILE A 199 -5.59 -3.35 -0.12
CA ILE A 199 -5.52 -2.96 1.30
C ILE A 199 -6.90 -2.58 1.84
N ASN A 200 -7.67 -1.74 1.14
CA ASN A 200 -8.92 -1.20 1.66
C ASN A 200 -9.92 -2.30 2.03
N ASP A 201 -10.16 -3.25 1.13
CA ASP A 201 -11.08 -4.37 1.41
C ASP A 201 -10.63 -5.19 2.61
N LYS A 202 -9.32 -5.33 2.82
CA LYS A 202 -8.73 -6.09 3.95
C LYS A 202 -8.77 -5.32 5.27
N LYS A 203 -8.65 -3.99 5.23
CA LYS A 203 -8.81 -3.13 6.42
C LYS A 203 -10.28 -3.05 6.86
N VAL A 204 -11.17 -2.97 5.88
CA VAL A 204 -12.61 -2.86 6.12
C VAL A 204 -13.15 -4.19 6.64
N LYS A 205 -12.72 -5.32 6.05
CA LYS A 205 -13.04 -6.67 6.55
C LYS A 205 -12.49 -6.80 7.97
N GLY A 206 -13.40 -6.76 8.95
CA GLY A 206 -13.13 -6.88 10.38
C GLY A 206 -13.29 -5.65 11.24
N THR A 207 -13.32 -4.48 10.60
CA THR A 207 -13.51 -3.22 11.33
C THR A 207 -14.91 -2.65 11.13
N ILE A 208 -15.51 -2.84 9.95
CA ILE A 208 -16.77 -2.22 9.57
C ILE A 208 -17.70 -3.25 8.93
N GLU A 209 -18.97 -3.25 9.33
CA GLU A 209 -20.01 -4.06 8.69
C GLU A 209 -20.24 -3.58 7.24
N THR A 210 -19.91 -4.41 6.25
CA THR A 210 -20.16 -4.14 4.83
C THR A 210 -21.36 -4.92 4.29
N VAL A 211 -21.83 -4.54 3.10
CA VAL A 211 -22.87 -5.28 2.39
C VAL A 211 -22.38 -6.70 2.07
N ILE A 212 -23.23 -7.70 2.34
CA ILE A 212 -22.98 -9.11 2.05
C ILE A 212 -23.62 -9.45 0.71
N ASP A 213 -22.76 -9.49 -0.30
CA ASP A 213 -23.13 -9.83 -1.68
C ASP A 213 -22.64 -11.24 -2.09
N LYS A 214 -21.97 -11.99 -1.19
CA LYS A 214 -21.46 -13.34 -1.44
C LYS A 214 -21.97 -14.34 -0.41
N TYR A 215 -22.29 -15.55 -0.87
CA TYR A 215 -22.79 -16.63 -0.02
C TYR A 215 -21.80 -17.07 1.07
N GLU A 216 -20.50 -17.11 0.77
CA GLU A 216 -19.46 -17.47 1.75
C GLU A 216 -19.40 -16.50 2.93
N ASP A 217 -19.57 -15.19 2.68
CA ASP A 217 -19.58 -14.17 3.72
C ASP A 217 -20.90 -14.22 4.53
N PHE A 218 -22.02 -14.60 3.88
CA PHE A 218 -23.29 -14.89 4.55
C PHE A 218 -23.18 -16.10 5.50
N LEU A 219 -22.55 -17.19 5.07
CA LEU A 219 -22.34 -18.37 5.91
C LEU A 219 -21.50 -18.04 7.14
N LYS A 220 -20.39 -17.32 6.97
CA LYS A 220 -19.53 -16.89 8.09
C LYS A 220 -20.28 -15.99 9.07
N LEU A 221 -21.07 -15.04 8.56
CA LEU A 221 -21.92 -14.21 9.43
C LEU A 221 -22.87 -15.09 10.24
N THR A 222 -23.52 -16.06 9.60
CA THR A 222 -24.49 -16.93 10.25
C THR A 222 -23.81 -17.80 11.31
N GLN A 223 -22.66 -18.40 11.01
CA GLN A 223 -21.83 -19.15 11.96
C GLN A 223 -21.44 -18.31 13.17
N ASN A 224 -20.95 -17.10 12.95
CA ASN A 224 -20.49 -16.22 14.02
C ASN A 224 -21.65 -15.68 14.90
N LYS A 225 -22.90 -15.76 14.45
CA LYS A 225 -24.08 -15.42 15.25
C LYS A 225 -24.61 -16.58 16.09
N VAL A 226 -24.22 -17.81 15.77
CA VAL A 226 -24.54 -18.98 16.61
C VAL A 226 -23.71 -18.91 17.88
N ASN A 227 -24.36 -19.02 19.03
CA ASN A 227 -23.70 -19.06 20.33
C ASN A 227 -24.11 -20.32 21.12
N LYS A 228 -23.40 -20.61 22.22
CA LYS A 228 -23.68 -21.80 23.06
C LYS A 228 -25.09 -21.83 23.65
N GLU A 229 -25.70 -20.68 23.90
CA GLU A 229 -27.06 -20.59 24.46
C GLU A 229 -28.14 -20.98 23.43
N MET A 230 -27.81 -20.96 22.14
CA MET A 230 -28.72 -21.34 21.06
C MET A 230 -28.74 -22.85 20.80
N LEU A 231 -27.83 -23.64 21.38
CA LEU A 231 -27.76 -25.08 21.19
C LEU A 231 -29.05 -25.80 21.61
N GLY A 232 -29.56 -26.66 20.74
CA GLY A 232 -30.80 -27.41 20.95
C GLY A 232 -32.09 -26.58 20.85
N ASN A 233 -31.98 -25.27 20.58
CA ASN A 233 -33.12 -24.37 20.44
C ASN A 233 -33.44 -24.10 18.96
N GLN A 234 -34.69 -23.74 18.71
CA GLN A 234 -35.24 -23.47 17.38
C GLN A 234 -35.30 -21.97 17.08
N PHE A 235 -34.73 -21.56 15.95
CA PHE A 235 -34.73 -20.17 15.51
C PHE A 235 -35.00 -20.07 14.00
N SER A 236 -35.68 -18.99 13.61
CA SER A 236 -35.68 -18.54 12.21
C SER A 236 -34.36 -17.85 11.87
N LEU A 237 -33.99 -17.86 10.59
CA LEU A 237 -32.78 -17.15 10.12
C LEU A 237 -32.81 -15.64 10.46
N ASN A 238 -34.01 -15.04 10.51
CA ASN A 238 -34.19 -13.66 10.93
C ASN A 238 -33.81 -13.42 12.40
N GLN A 239 -34.11 -14.38 13.29
CA GLN A 239 -33.76 -14.30 14.71
C GLN A 239 -32.26 -14.51 14.92
N ILE A 240 -31.66 -15.44 14.16
CA ILE A 240 -30.22 -15.71 14.21
C ILE A 240 -29.42 -14.47 13.78
N LEU A 241 -29.80 -13.84 12.66
CA LEU A 241 -29.06 -12.70 12.12
C LEU A 241 -29.38 -11.37 12.82
N GLY A 242 -30.58 -11.22 13.38
CA GLY A 242 -31.03 -10.02 14.08
C GLY A 242 -30.81 -8.74 13.25
N LYS A 243 -30.11 -7.75 13.83
CA LYS A 243 -29.81 -6.47 13.16
C LYS A 243 -28.88 -6.63 11.95
N SER A 244 -28.04 -7.67 11.91
CA SER A 244 -27.09 -7.90 10.81
C SER A 244 -27.78 -8.31 9.50
N LYS A 245 -29.09 -8.62 9.53
CA LYS A 245 -29.90 -8.79 8.32
C LYS A 245 -29.83 -7.57 7.38
N ARG A 246 -29.68 -6.36 7.92
CA ARG A 246 -29.57 -5.11 7.13
C ARG A 246 -28.39 -5.10 6.15
N LEU A 247 -27.40 -5.96 6.37
CA LEU A 247 -26.21 -6.07 5.54
C LEU A 247 -26.48 -6.87 4.25
N ILE A 248 -27.59 -7.59 4.19
CA ILE A 248 -27.92 -8.48 3.07
C ILE A 248 -29.07 -7.85 2.28
N LYS A 249 -28.89 -7.64 0.96
CA LYS A 249 -29.98 -7.19 0.08
C LYS A 249 -31.08 -8.25 0.03
N LYS A 250 -32.34 -7.82 -0.09
CA LYS A 250 -33.50 -8.72 -0.07
C LYS A 250 -33.39 -9.87 -1.08
N ASN A 251 -33.02 -9.58 -2.32
CA ASN A 251 -32.89 -10.61 -3.37
C ASN A 251 -31.80 -11.63 -3.04
N ASN A 252 -30.65 -11.16 -2.53
CA ASN A 252 -29.55 -12.03 -2.13
C ASN A 252 -29.93 -12.89 -0.91
N PHE A 253 -30.71 -12.34 0.02
CA PHE A 253 -31.16 -13.08 1.20
C PHE A 253 -31.97 -14.31 0.82
N GLU A 254 -32.95 -14.16 -0.09
CA GLU A 254 -33.79 -15.28 -0.55
C GLU A 254 -32.97 -16.34 -1.30
N GLU A 255 -31.98 -15.91 -2.09
CA GLU A 255 -31.06 -16.83 -2.80
C GLU A 255 -30.13 -17.57 -1.83
N PHE A 256 -29.53 -16.85 -0.87
CA PHE A 256 -28.62 -17.42 0.11
C PHE A 256 -29.35 -18.35 1.09
N GLU A 257 -30.58 -18.04 1.47
CA GLU A 257 -31.40 -18.92 2.31
C GLU A 257 -31.72 -20.24 1.60
N LYS A 258 -32.12 -20.19 0.32
CA LYS A 258 -32.34 -21.40 -0.49
C LYS A 258 -31.08 -22.25 -0.60
N LYS A 259 -29.93 -21.60 -0.80
CA LYS A 259 -28.64 -22.30 -0.88
C LYS A 259 -28.24 -22.92 0.47
N LEU A 260 -28.43 -22.20 1.58
CA LEU A 260 -28.22 -22.73 2.92
C LEU A 260 -29.06 -23.97 3.20
N ILE A 261 -30.34 -23.95 2.83
CA ILE A 261 -31.24 -25.11 2.96
C ILE A 261 -30.71 -26.30 2.15
N ALA A 262 -30.25 -26.07 0.91
CA ALA A 262 -29.68 -27.11 0.07
C ALA A 262 -28.39 -27.69 0.69
N ASP A 263 -27.50 -26.85 1.19
CA ASP A 263 -26.23 -27.26 1.79
C ASP A 263 -26.46 -28.06 3.10
N ILE A 264 -27.48 -27.71 3.90
CA ILE A 264 -27.91 -28.51 5.07
C ILE A 264 -28.48 -29.86 4.62
N GLN A 265 -29.34 -29.89 3.59
CA GLN A 265 -29.93 -31.13 3.08
C GLN A 265 -28.89 -32.09 2.48
N ASN A 266 -27.83 -31.53 1.87
CA ASN A 266 -26.70 -32.29 1.32
C ASN A 266 -25.66 -32.69 2.37
N ALA A 267 -25.89 -32.38 3.65
CA ALA A 267 -24.97 -32.62 4.76
C ALA A 267 -23.59 -31.93 4.61
N GLU A 268 -23.53 -30.83 3.86
CA GLU A 268 -22.33 -29.97 3.76
C GLU A 268 -22.17 -29.05 4.99
N ILE A 269 -23.28 -28.83 5.72
CA ILE A 269 -23.35 -28.01 6.93
C ILE A 269 -23.88 -28.87 8.08
N ASP A 270 -23.13 -28.94 9.18
CA ASP A 270 -23.41 -29.84 10.30
C ASP A 270 -23.87 -29.14 11.59
N PHE A 271 -23.89 -27.80 11.61
CA PHE A 271 -24.28 -27.00 12.78
C PHE A 271 -25.77 -26.60 12.78
N PHE A 272 -26.49 -26.80 11.68
CA PHE A 272 -27.94 -26.62 11.59
C PHE A 272 -28.65 -27.89 11.15
N SER A 273 -29.86 -28.09 11.68
CA SER A 273 -30.85 -29.02 11.14
C SER A 273 -32.16 -28.28 10.84
N ILE A 274 -32.89 -28.71 9.80
CA ILE A 274 -34.18 -28.11 9.44
C ILE A 274 -35.27 -28.80 10.26
N SER A 275 -35.96 -28.03 11.10
CA SER A 275 -36.96 -28.57 12.04
C SER A 275 -38.37 -28.54 11.46
N GLU A 276 -38.81 -27.38 10.97
CA GLU A 276 -40.13 -27.21 10.39
C GLU A 276 -40.11 -26.06 9.37
N THR A 277 -40.91 -26.18 8.31
CA THR A 277 -41.18 -25.10 7.37
C THR A 277 -42.67 -24.78 7.44
N LYS A 278 -43.01 -23.64 8.06
CA LYS A 278 -44.40 -23.13 8.15
C LYS A 278 -44.46 -21.75 7.53
N ASP A 279 -45.48 -21.49 6.70
CA ASP A 279 -45.77 -20.19 6.09
C ASP A 279 -44.56 -19.51 5.41
N ASN A 280 -43.79 -20.26 4.61
CA ASN A 280 -42.55 -19.80 3.96
C ASN A 280 -41.43 -19.34 4.91
N ILE A 281 -41.50 -19.70 6.21
CA ILE A 281 -40.44 -19.46 7.18
C ILE A 281 -39.85 -20.80 7.59
N THR A 282 -38.56 -20.97 7.32
CA THR A 282 -37.80 -22.15 7.75
C THR A 282 -37.29 -21.95 9.17
N ILE A 283 -37.56 -22.92 10.03
CA ILE A 283 -37.06 -22.97 11.41
C ILE A 283 -35.87 -23.93 11.45
N TYR A 284 -34.76 -23.44 11.96
CA TYR A 284 -33.49 -24.15 12.10
C TYR A 284 -33.26 -24.50 13.57
N THR A 285 -32.87 -25.74 13.86
CA THR A 285 -32.32 -26.12 15.17
C THR A 285 -30.81 -26.03 15.11
N VAL A 286 -30.21 -25.42 16.14
CA VAL A 286 -28.74 -25.35 16.27
C VAL A 286 -28.24 -26.63 16.92
N GLU A 287 -27.56 -27.48 16.15
CA GLU A 287 -27.07 -28.78 16.60
C GLU A 287 -25.67 -28.69 17.22
N LYS A 288 -24.83 -27.79 16.72
CA LYS A 288 -23.43 -27.65 17.13
C LYS A 288 -23.00 -26.19 17.13
N GLU A 289 -21.99 -25.90 17.94
CA GLU A 289 -21.27 -24.63 17.88
C GLU A 289 -20.26 -24.72 16.71
N PRO A 290 -20.39 -23.90 15.66
CA PRO A 290 -19.43 -23.89 14.58
C PRO A 290 -18.09 -23.33 15.07
N GLU A 291 -16.97 -23.83 14.53
CA GLU A 291 -15.65 -23.22 14.79
C GLU A 291 -15.69 -21.74 14.40
N MET A 292 -15.37 -20.86 15.35
CA MET A 292 -15.33 -19.42 15.09
C MET A 292 -14.34 -19.14 13.96
N THR A 293 -14.85 -18.56 12.87
CA THR A 293 -13.98 -18.07 11.81
C THR A 293 -13.40 -16.73 12.24
N LEU A 294 -12.13 -16.72 12.67
CA LEU A 294 -11.40 -15.55 13.19
C LEU A 294 -11.21 -14.39 12.21
N ASN A 295 -11.84 -14.44 11.04
CA ASN A 295 -11.77 -13.39 10.02
C ASN A 295 -13.13 -12.68 9.90
N TRP A 296 -13.57 -12.05 10.99
CA TRP A 296 -14.05 -10.69 10.86
C TRP A 296 -12.83 -9.82 10.69
#